data_AF-A0A5K0WX81-F1
#
_entry.id   AF-A0A5K0WX81-F1
#
_cell.length_a   1.000
_cell.length_b   1.000
_cell.length_c   1.000
_cell.angle_alpha   90.00
_cell.angle_beta   90.00
_cell.angle_gamma   90.00
#
_symmetry.space_group_name_H-M   'P 1'
#
loop_
_entity.id
_entity.type
_entity.pdbx_description
1 polymer ?
#
loop_
_entity_poly.entity_id
_entity_poly.type
_entity_poly.pdbx_seq_one_letter_code
_entity_poly.pdbx_strand_id
1 'polypeptide(L)' 'AQIFHYGSISLISEPCKSAHLAAAKVAKDAGGLLSYDPNLRLPLWPSAESARQGILSIWDTADVIK' A
#
# COMPACT_ATOMS: atom_id res chain seq x y z
N ALA A 1 11.23 6.74 15.63
CA ALA A 1 11.24 6.38 14.20
C ALA A 1 10.09 7.08 13.51
N GLN A 2 10.30 7.65 12.32
CA GLN A 2 9.18 8.11 11.48
C GLN A 2 8.65 6.90 10.72
N ILE A 3 7.39 6.55 10.95
CA ILE A 3 6.72 5.41 10.32
C ILE A 3 5.71 5.96 9.33
N PHE A 4 5.76 5.47 8.09
CA PHE A 4 4.68 5.67 7.12
C PHE A 4 3.84 4.40 7.08
N HIS A 5 2.63 4.49 7.60
CA HIS A 5 1.68 3.38 7.64
C HIS A 5 0.65 3.52 6.52
N TYR A 6 0.35 2.41 5.85
CA TYR A 6 -0.57 2.37 4.73
C TYR A 6 -1.27 1.01 4.60
N GLY A 7 -2.37 0.98 3.85
CA GLY A 7 -3.09 -0.24 3.52
C GLY A 7 -3.48 -0.35 2.06
N SER A 8 -4.09 -1.47 1.68
CA SER A 8 -4.31 -1.79 0.26
C SER A 8 -5.40 -0.94 -0.40
N ILE A 9 -6.30 -0.33 0.38
CA ILE A 9 -7.49 0.39 -0.15
C ILE A 9 -7.08 1.54 -1.08
N SER A 10 -6.04 2.28 -0.73
CA SER A 10 -5.52 3.36 -1.58
C SER A 10 -4.95 2.87 -2.92
N LEU A 11 -4.71 1.58 -3.10
CA LEU A 11 -4.22 1.00 -4.36
C LEU A 11 -5.35 0.70 -5.37
N ILE A 12 -6.62 0.84 -4.96
CA ILE A 12 -7.77 0.44 -5.76
C ILE A 12 -7.98 1.37 -6.96
N SER A 13 -7.94 2.68 -6.74
CA SER A 13 -8.32 3.68 -7.73
C SER A 13 -7.36 4.86 -7.76
N GLU A 14 -7.26 5.48 -8.94
CA GLU A 14 -6.66 6.81 -9.05
C GLU A 14 -7.61 7.89 -8.52
N PRO A 15 -7.08 9.03 -8.01
CA PRO A 15 -5.66 9.38 -7.89
C PRO A 15 -4.98 8.85 -6.61
N CYS A 16 -5.70 8.08 -5.78
CA CYS A 16 -5.19 7.62 -4.49
C CYS A 16 -3.96 6.70 -4.65
N LYS A 17 -3.95 5.86 -5.67
CA LYS A 17 -2.85 4.91 -5.92
C LYS A 17 -1.55 5.64 -6.22
N SER A 18 -1.55 6.57 -7.18
CA SER A 18 -0.35 7.35 -7.50
C SER A 18 0.14 8.19 -6.31
N ALA A 19 -0.77 8.83 -5.58
CA ALA A 19 -0.42 9.61 -4.37
C ALA A 19 0.19 8.72 -3.28
N HIS A 20 -0.37 7.53 -3.05
CA HIS A 20 0.15 6.56 -2.10
C HIS A 20 1.59 6.15 -2.44
N LEU A 21 1.84 5.77 -3.70
CA LEU A 21 3.17 5.31 -4.13
C LEU A 21 4.21 6.44 -4.01
N ALA A 22 3.83 7.68 -4.33
CA ALA A 22 4.69 8.84 -4.15
C ALA A 22 5.01 9.08 -2.66
N ALA A 23 4.02 9.02 -1.78
CA ALA A 23 4.21 9.21 -0.35
C ALA A 23 5.09 8.10 0.28
N ALA A 24 4.87 6.84 -0.10
CA ALA A 24 5.69 5.71 0.34
C ALA A 24 7.15 5.87 -0.12
N LYS A 25 7.37 6.31 -1.37
CA LYS A 25 8.72 6.61 -1.88
C LYS A 25 9.40 7.72 -1.09
N VAL A 26 8.72 8.84 -0.84
CA VAL A 26 9.27 9.96 -0.05
C VAL A 26 9.63 9.50 1.36
N ALA A 27 8.78 8.71 2.01
CA ALA A 27 9.05 8.17 3.33
C ALA A 27 10.29 7.27 3.33
N LYS A 28 10.42 6.38 2.33
CA LYS A 28 11.58 5.51 2.18
C LYS A 28 12.88 6.29 1.92
N ASP A 29 12.84 7.25 1.01
CA ASP A 29 13.99 8.08 0.65
C ASP A 29 14.44 8.95 1.85
N ALA A 30 13.53 9.29 2.76
CA ALA A 30 13.82 9.97 4.03
C ALA A 30 14.33 9.04 5.16
N GLY A 31 14.48 7.74 4.91
CA GLY A 31 14.90 6.75 5.91
C GLY A 31 13.81 6.35 6.90
N GLY A 32 12.54 6.59 6.57
CA GLY A 32 11.38 6.16 7.36
C GLY A 32 11.08 4.67 7.18
N LEU A 33 10.43 4.07 8.18
CA LEU A 33 9.95 2.69 8.12
C LEU A 33 8.59 2.62 7.42
N LEU A 34 8.44 1.65 6.53
CA LEU A 34 7.22 1.38 5.79
C LEU A 34 6.43 0.24 6.45
N SER A 35 5.25 0.57 6.99
CA SER A 35 4.36 -0.40 7.63
C SER A 35 3.12 -0.62 6.78
N TYR A 36 2.94 -1.85 6.29
CA TYR A 36 1.83 -2.22 5.42
C TYR A 36 0.82 -3.13 6.13
N ASP A 37 -0.46 -2.76 6.08
CA ASP A 37 -1.58 -3.63 6.47
C ASP A 37 -2.50 -3.83 5.25
N PRO A 38 -2.47 -5.01 4.59
CA PRO A 38 -3.31 -5.30 3.44
C PRO A 38 -4.80 -5.08 3.71
N ASN A 39 -5.27 -5.24 4.96
CA ASN A 39 -6.64 -4.97 5.42
C ASN A 39 -7.73 -5.22 4.36
N LEU A 40 -7.78 -6.43 3.79
CA LEU A 40 -8.61 -6.74 2.63
C LEU A 40 -10.08 -6.36 2.86
N ARG A 41 -10.64 -5.59 1.91
CA ARG A 41 -12.05 -5.23 1.81
C ARG A 41 -12.56 -5.61 0.44
N LEU A 42 -12.77 -6.91 0.23
CA LEU A 42 -13.10 -7.48 -1.08
C LEU A 42 -14.23 -6.74 -1.85
N PRO A 43 -15.32 -6.24 -1.21
CA PRO A 43 -16.36 -5.49 -1.91
C PRO A 43 -15.93 -4.16 -2.54
N LEU A 44 -14.77 -3.61 -2.14
CA LEU A 44 -14.22 -2.37 -2.72
C LEU A 44 -13.39 -2.63 -3.98
N TRP A 45 -13.04 -3.88 -4.27
CA TRP A 45 -12.22 -4.26 -5.41
C TRP A 45 -13.08 -4.72 -6.59
N PRO A 46 -12.67 -4.46 -7.86
CA PRO A 46 -13.38 -4.96 -9.04
C PRO A 46 -13.53 -6.49 -9.07
N SER A 47 -12.56 -7.22 -8.52
CA SER A 47 -12.56 -8.67 -8.39
C SER A 47 -11.58 -9.15 -7.32
N ALA A 48 -11.73 -10.40 -6.85
CA ALA A 48 -10.77 -11.03 -5.93
C ALA A 48 -9.35 -11.09 -6.51
N GLU A 49 -9.22 -11.30 -7.83
CA GLU A 49 -7.92 -11.31 -8.51
C GLU A 49 -7.30 -9.91 -8.53
N SER A 50 -8.08 -8.86 -8.81
CA SER A 50 -7.58 -7.48 -8.73
C SER A 50 -7.13 -7.11 -7.32
N ALA A 51 -7.84 -7.60 -6.29
CA ALA A 51 -7.46 -7.42 -4.90
C ALA A 51 -6.12 -8.08 -4.59
N ARG A 52 -5.94 -9.33 -5.02
CA ARG A 52 -4.68 -10.07 -4.85
C ARG A 52 -3.52 -9.36 -5.54
N GLN A 53 -3.70 -8.96 -6.81
CA GLN A 53 -2.67 -8.25 -7.58
C GLN A 53 -2.31 -6.91 -6.95
N GLY A 54 -3.31 -6.13 -6.56
CA GLY A 54 -3.11 -4.84 -5.89
C GLY A 54 -2.38 -5.01 -4.56
N ILE A 55 -2.82 -5.93 -3.71
CA ILE A 55 -2.21 -6.21 -2.41
C ILE A 55 -0.74 -6.62 -2.56
N LEU A 56 -0.44 -7.50 -3.52
CA LEU A 56 0.91 -8.02 -3.75
C LEU A 56 1.82 -7.03 -4.49
N SER A 57 1.28 -6.05 -5.19
CA SER A 57 2.06 -5.10 -6.00
C SER A 57 3.07 -4.26 -5.20
N ILE A 58 2.88 -4.14 -3.89
CA ILE A 58 3.77 -3.42 -2.98
C ILE A 58 4.29 -4.31 -1.83
N TRP A 59 4.14 -5.62 -1.94
CA TRP A 59 4.47 -6.55 -0.85
C TRP A 59 5.94 -6.44 -0.42
N ASP A 60 6.84 -6.40 -1.40
CA ASP A 60 8.29 -6.33 -1.17
C ASP A 60 8.81 -4.92 -0.86
N THR A 61 7.92 -3.91 -0.81
CA THR A 61 8.33 -2.54 -0.48
C THR A 61 8.25 -2.23 1.01
N ALA A 62 7.45 -2.99 1.76
CA ALA A 62 7.22 -2.78 3.19
C ALA A 62 8.34 -3.39 4.05
N ASP A 63 8.67 -2.72 5.15
CA ASP A 63 9.58 -3.25 6.17
C ASP A 63 8.85 -4.18 7.14
N VAL A 64 7.57 -3.93 7.38
CA VAL A 64 6.70 -4.73 8.27
C VAL A 64 5.34 -4.91 7.61
N ILE A 65 4.85 -6.14 7.63
CA ILE A 65 3.51 -6.52 7.15
C ILE A 65 2.70 -7.07 8.33
N LYS A 66 1.44 -6.65 8.46
CA LYS A 66 0.49 -7.16 9.45
C LYS A 66 -0.68 -7.86 8.79
#